data_AF-A0A9D8FMZ3-F1
#
_entry.id   AF-A0A9D8FMZ3-F1
#
_cell.length_a   1.000
_cell.length_b   1.000
_cell.length_c   1.000
_cell.angle_alpha   90.00
_cell.angle_beta   90.00
_cell.angle_gamma   90.00
#
_symmetry.space_group_name_H-M   'P 1'
#
loop_
_entity.id
_entity.type
_entity.pdbx_description
1 polymer ?
#
loop_
_entity_poly.entity_id
_entity_poly.type
_entity_poly.pdbx_seq_one_letter_code
_entity_poly.pdbx_strand_id
1 'polypeptide(L)'
;MSGKTNHSSYGQTIFASAGEVSSESVSQRLEQFQVKLLKAQTKYVGNGSPDIQLYFEETQSMLNFARDNFEKGFLNVSNSCLKIAENYLDKCQ
;
A
#
# COMPACT_ATOMS: atom_id res chain seq x y z
N MET A 1 -28.72 -1.63 -51.50
CA MET A 1 -27.45 -1.01 -51.06
C MET A 1 -27.20 -1.42 -49.62
N SER A 2 -26.19 -2.25 -49.42
CA SER A 2 -25.79 -2.76 -48.10
C SER A 2 -25.03 -1.69 -47.32
N GLY A 3 -25.50 -1.35 -46.13
CA GLY A 3 -24.72 -0.63 -45.12
C GLY A 3 -24.31 -1.60 -44.02
N LYS A 4 -23.09 -2.13 -44.08
CA LYS A 4 -22.46 -2.82 -42.94
C LYS A 4 -21.76 -1.76 -42.11
N THR A 5 -22.29 -1.43 -40.94
CA THR A 5 -21.56 -0.68 -39.92
C THR A 5 -20.90 -1.67 -38.96
N ASN A 6 -19.60 -1.90 -39.18
CA ASN A 6 -18.71 -2.46 -38.19
C ASN A 6 -18.58 -1.45 -37.05
N HIS A 7 -19.14 -1.74 -35.87
CA HIS A 7 -18.73 -1.04 -34.66
C HIS A 7 -17.82 -1.94 -33.84
N SER A 8 -16.57 -1.50 -33.83
CA SER A 8 -15.42 -2.00 -33.10
C SER A 8 -15.75 -2.38 -31.66
N SER A 9 -15.41 -3.63 -31.32
CA SER A 9 -15.25 -4.13 -29.96
C SER A 9 -14.10 -3.38 -29.28
N TYR A 10 -14.38 -2.20 -28.74
CA TYR A 10 -13.53 -1.65 -27.70
C TYR A 10 -13.82 -2.47 -26.44
N GLY A 11 -12.90 -3.37 -26.13
CA GLY A 11 -12.93 -4.16 -24.91
C GLY A 11 -13.24 -3.25 -23.74
N GLN A 12 -14.44 -3.43 -23.17
CA GLN A 12 -14.73 -2.99 -21.83
C GLN A 12 -13.76 -3.75 -20.92
N THR A 13 -12.61 -3.16 -20.65
CA THR A 13 -11.84 -3.52 -19.46
C THR A 13 -12.76 -3.28 -18.28
N ILE A 14 -13.41 -4.34 -17.84
CA ILE A 14 -14.07 -4.40 -16.55
C ILE A 14 -12.94 -4.18 -15.55
N PHE A 15 -12.77 -2.94 -15.09
CA PHE A 15 -12.06 -2.70 -13.86
C PHE A 15 -12.84 -3.46 -12.80
N ALA A 16 -12.31 -4.61 -12.38
CA ALA A 16 -12.81 -5.27 -11.18
C ALA A 16 -12.85 -4.18 -10.11
N SER A 17 -14.04 -3.94 -9.55
CA SER A 17 -14.19 -3.08 -8.39
C SER A 17 -13.24 -3.65 -7.34
N ALA A 18 -12.10 -2.99 -7.15
CA ALA A 18 -11.29 -3.22 -5.97
C ALA A 18 -12.26 -2.94 -4.82
N GLY A 19 -12.61 -3.99 -4.06
CA GLY A 19 -13.66 -3.90 -3.03
C GLY A 19 -13.52 -2.60 -2.25
N GLU A 20 -14.62 -1.89 -2.04
CA GLU A 20 -14.62 -0.48 -1.64
C GLU A 20 -13.65 -0.23 -0.48
N VAL A 21 -12.53 0.41 -0.77
CA VAL A 21 -11.56 0.85 0.24
C VAL A 21 -12.07 2.16 0.80
N SER A 22 -12.49 2.16 2.06
CA SER A 22 -13.01 3.34 2.74
C SER A 22 -11.90 4.16 3.39
N SER A 23 -12.09 5.47 3.50
CA SER A 23 -11.14 6.37 4.18
C SER A 23 -10.93 5.95 5.64
N GLU A 24 -12.00 5.57 6.33
CA GLU A 24 -11.95 5.07 7.71
C GLU A 24 -11.05 3.83 7.83
N SER A 25 -11.24 2.83 6.95
CA SER A 25 -10.43 1.61 6.98
C SER A 25 -8.94 1.90 6.75
N VAL A 26 -8.60 2.79 5.82
CA VAL A 26 -7.21 3.15 5.54
C VAL A 26 -6.60 3.93 6.70
N SER A 27 -7.34 4.86 7.30
CA SER A 27 -6.91 5.62 8.48
C SER A 27 -6.57 4.69 9.66
N GLN A 28 -7.48 3.76 9.98
CA GLN A 28 -7.25 2.77 11.04
C GLN A 28 -6.02 1.90 10.75
N ARG A 29 -5.81 1.48 9.50
CA ARG A 29 -4.62 0.72 9.11
C ARG A 29 -3.34 1.55 9.25
N LEU A 30 -3.33 2.81 8.86
CA LEU A 30 -2.17 3.71 9.03
C LEU A 30 -1.76 3.83 10.50
N GLU A 31 -2.73 4.03 11.40
CA GLU A 31 -2.49 4.13 12.85
C GLU A 31 -1.95 2.82 13.42
N GLN A 32 -2.62 1.70 13.13
CA GLN A 32 -2.19 0.38 13.59
C GLN A 32 -0.79 0.02 13.08
N PHE A 33 -0.50 0.36 11.82
CA PHE A 33 0.80 0.10 11.21
C PHE A 33 1.91 0.90 11.88
N GLN A 34 1.69 2.18 12.19
CA GLN A 34 2.67 2.99 12.92
C GLN A 34 3.00 2.39 14.30
N VAL A 35 2.00 1.87 15.02
CA VAL A 35 2.22 1.19 16.30
C VAL A 35 3.02 -0.10 16.11
N LYS A 36 2.74 -0.89 15.07
CA LYS A 36 3.51 -2.10 14.74
C LYS A 36 4.97 -1.78 14.43
N LEU A 37 5.22 -0.78 13.59
CA LEU A 37 6.57 -0.34 13.23
C LEU A 37 7.37 0.09 14.46
N LEU A 38 6.78 0.92 15.33
CA LEU A 38 7.44 1.36 16.56
C LEU A 38 7.79 0.16 17.46
N LYS A 39 6.89 -0.81 17.61
CA LYS A 39 7.15 -2.03 18.39
C LYS A 39 8.25 -2.91 17.80
N ALA A 40 8.38 -2.97 16.48
CA ALA A 40 9.43 -3.73 15.83
C ALA A 40 10.78 -3.03 16.02
N GLN A 41 10.83 -1.71 15.86
CA GLN A 41 12.03 -0.91 16.08
C GLN A 41 12.51 -0.94 17.53
N THR A 42 11.60 -0.93 18.52
CA THR A 42 12.00 -1.00 19.94
C THR A 42 12.54 -2.38 20.34
N LYS A 43 12.08 -3.45 19.69
CA LYS A 43 12.64 -4.80 19.85
C LYS A 43 13.99 -4.95 19.14
N TYR A 44 14.27 -4.13 18.14
CA TYR A 44 15.54 -4.13 17.43
C TYR A 44 16.63 -3.48 18.28
N VAL A 45 17.38 -4.31 19.02
CA VAL A 45 18.52 -3.87 19.85
C VAL A 45 19.78 -3.75 19.00
N GLY A 46 19.81 -2.78 18.08
CA GLY A 46 21.01 -2.17 17.45
C GLY A 46 22.07 -3.05 16.75
N ASN A 47 21.98 -4.37 16.83
CA ASN A 47 22.98 -5.35 16.40
C ASN A 47 22.45 -6.27 15.29
N GLY A 48 21.36 -5.90 14.63
CA GLY A 48 20.87 -6.71 13.51
C GLY A 48 21.70 -6.54 12.25
N SER A 49 21.48 -7.45 11.30
CA SER A 49 22.09 -7.38 9.97
C SER A 49 21.82 -6.00 9.34
N PRO A 50 22.77 -5.42 8.57
CA PRO A 50 22.53 -4.27 7.72
C PRO A 50 21.25 -4.38 6.88
N ASP A 51 20.86 -5.60 6.50
CA ASP A 51 19.62 -5.88 5.76
C ASP A 51 18.36 -5.51 6.56
N ILE A 52 18.35 -5.71 7.88
CA ILE A 52 17.20 -5.40 8.74
C ILE A 52 17.03 -3.89 8.87
N GLN A 53 18.14 -3.16 8.99
CA GLN A 53 18.12 -1.70 8.99
C GLN A 53 17.54 -1.17 7.68
N LEU A 54 17.97 -1.73 6.53
CA LEU A 54 17.41 -1.39 5.22
C LEU A 54 15.90 -1.67 5.16
N TYR A 55 15.43 -2.81 5.67
CA TYR A 55 13.99 -3.12 5.69
C TYR A 55 13.19 -2.15 6.57
N PHE A 56 13.74 -1.66 7.68
CA PHE A 56 13.08 -0.60 8.45
C PHE A 56 12.99 0.72 7.69
N GLU A 57 14.04 1.09 6.95
CA GLU A 57 14.05 2.30 6.12
C GLU A 57 13.01 2.21 4.99
N GLU A 58 12.97 1.08 4.28
CA GLU A 58 11.97 0.81 3.25
C GLU A 58 10.54 0.78 3.81
N THR A 59 10.36 0.18 5.00
CA THR A 59 9.07 0.19 5.70
C THR A 59 8.61 1.62 5.99
N GLN A 60 9.50 2.45 6.53
CA GLN A 60 9.20 3.83 6.88
C GLN A 60 8.91 4.67 5.62
N SER A 61 9.67 4.46 4.55
CA SER A 61 9.47 5.11 3.25
C SER A 61 8.07 4.82 2.69
N MET A 62 7.68 3.54 2.67
CA MET A 62 6.35 3.14 2.18
C MET A 62 5.20 3.63 3.06
N LEU A 63 5.40 3.69 4.39
CA LEU A 63 4.42 4.27 5.30
C LEU A 63 4.23 5.77 5.05
N ASN A 64 5.32 6.52 4.83
CA ASN A 64 5.24 7.95 4.50
C ASN A 64 4.51 8.15 3.16
N PHE A 65 4.85 7.36 2.15
CA PHE A 65 4.15 7.44 0.86
C PHE A 65 2.68 7.06 0.97
N ALA A 66 2.31 6.11 1.84
CA ALA A 66 0.92 5.78 2.12
C ALA A 66 0.16 6.97 2.73
N ARG A 67 0.78 7.71 3.66
CA ARG A 67 0.19 8.92 4.28
C ARG A 67 -0.03 10.03 3.27
N ASP A 68 0.99 10.35 2.48
CA ASP A 68 0.90 11.40 1.45
C ASP A 68 -0.22 11.10 0.44
N ASN A 69 -0.41 9.83 0.07
CA ASN A 69 -1.48 9.43 -0.84
C ASN A 69 -2.86 9.45 -0.15
N PHE A 70 -2.94 9.10 1.13
CA PHE A 70 -4.17 9.20 1.91
C PHE A 70 -4.65 10.65 2.01
N GLU A 71 -3.75 11.59 2.33
CA GLU A 71 -4.05 13.03 2.40
C GLU A 71 -4.57 13.59 1.06
N LYS A 72 -4.09 13.04 -0.05
CA LYS A 72 -4.54 13.39 -1.42
C LYS A 72 -5.84 12.68 -1.84
N GLY A 73 -6.38 11.80 -1.00
CA GLY A 73 -7.60 11.01 -1.29
C GLY A 73 -7.37 9.77 -2.16
N PHE A 74 -6.11 9.39 -2.45
CA PHE A 74 -5.78 8.19 -3.21
C PHE A 74 -5.82 6.93 -2.33
N LEU A 75 -7.02 6.56 -1.89
CA LEU A 75 -7.23 5.48 -0.91
C LEU A 75 -6.65 4.12 -1.35
N ASN A 76 -6.86 3.74 -2.61
CA ASN A 76 -6.32 2.48 -3.15
C ASN A 76 -4.79 2.46 -3.21
N VAL A 77 -4.18 3.61 -3.51
CA VAL A 77 -2.72 3.75 -3.54
C VAL A 77 -2.17 3.65 -2.12
N SER A 78 -2.74 4.42 -1.19
CA SER A 78 -2.37 4.36 0.23
C SER A 78 -2.48 2.93 0.80
N ASN A 79 -3.58 2.24 0.51
CA ASN A 79 -3.83 0.87 0.92
C ASN A 79 -2.81 -0.12 0.32
N SER A 80 -2.34 0.12 -0.90
CA SER A 80 -1.31 -0.70 -1.55
C SER A 80 0.07 -0.43 -0.96
N CYS A 81 0.41 0.84 -0.70
CA CYS A 81 1.65 1.21 -0.02
C CYS A 81 1.75 0.58 1.37
N LEU A 82 0.65 0.53 2.12
CA LEU A 82 0.59 -0.17 3.40
C LEU A 82 0.91 -1.67 3.28
N LYS A 83 0.39 -2.36 2.26
CA LYS A 83 0.70 -3.78 2.03
C LYS A 83 2.19 -4.00 1.72
N ILE A 84 2.80 -3.09 0.96
CA ILE A 84 4.24 -3.16 0.67
C ILE A 84 5.05 -2.89 1.94
N ALA A 85 4.65 -1.91 2.76
CA ALA A 85 5.28 -1.63 4.05
C ALA A 85 5.19 -2.84 5.00
N GLU A 86 4.05 -3.54 5.05
CA GLU A 86 3.87 -4.79 5.79
C GLU A 86 4.87 -5.87 5.34
N ASN A 87 5.04 -6.06 4.03
CA ASN A 87 5.99 -7.03 3.50
C ASN A 87 7.45 -6.73 3.88
N TYR A 88 7.84 -5.46 4.02
CA TYR A 88 9.17 -5.10 4.50
C TYR A 88 9.30 -5.31 6.01
N LEU A 89 8.27 -4.91 6.78
CA LEU A 89 8.28 -5.06 8.24
C LEU A 89 8.34 -6.53 8.68
N ASP A 90 7.71 -7.43 7.92
CA ASP A 90 7.76 -8.88 8.18
C ASP A 90 9.17 -9.45 8.01
N LYS A 91 10.06 -8.80 7.24
CA LYS A 91 11.47 -9.19 7.10
C LYS A 91 12.37 -8.69 8.25
N CYS A 92 11.83 -7.88 9.16
CA CYS A 92 12.54 -7.39 10.35
C CYS A 92 12.35 -8.27 11.59
N GLN A 93 11.58 -9.37 11.50
CA GLN A 93 11.21 -10.24 12.62
C GLN A 93 12.16 -11.41 12.82
#